data_AF-A0A5C7Z3H7-F1
#
_entry.id   AF-A0A5C7Z3H7-F1
#
_cell.length_a   1.000
_cell.length_b   1.000
_cell.length_c   1.000
_cell.angle_alpha   90.00
_cell.angle_beta   90.00
_cell.angle_gamma   90.00
#
_symmetry.space_group_name_H-M   'P 1'
#
loop_
_entity.id
_entity.type
_entity.pdbx_description
1 polymer ?
#
loop_
_entity_poly.entity_id
_entity_poly.type
_entity_poly.pdbx_seq_one_letter_code
_entity_poly.pdbx_strand_id
1 'polypeptide(L)' 'PNEKITWGKLDITTPKFIVESDATIVAPLMFAYVLGW' A
#
# COMPACT_ATOMS: atom_id res chain seq x y z
N PRO A 1 -1.25 -8.93 -2.79
CA PRO A 1 -0.41 -8.31 -3.86
C PRO A 1 -0.01 -9.26 -4.99
N ASN A 2 0.33 -10.51 -4.70
CA ASN A 2 0.75 -11.48 -5.72
C ASN A 2 -0.33 -11.76 -6.78
N GLU A 3 -1.60 -11.82 -6.36
CA GLU A 3 -2.75 -11.99 -7.25
C GLU A 3 -2.89 -10.85 -8.28
N LYS A 4 -2.49 -9.62 -7.93
CA LYS A 4 -2.48 -8.48 -8.86
C LYS A 4 -1.41 -8.59 -9.94
N ILE A 5 -0.32 -9.34 -9.69
CA ILE A 5 0.74 -9.61 -10.68
C ILE A 5 0.28 -10.68 -11.66
N THR A 6 -0.34 -11.77 -11.16
CA THR A 6 -0.85 -12.85 -12.03
C THR A 6 -1.93 -12.38 -13.00
N TRP A 7 -2.65 -11.31 -12.67
CA TRP A 7 -3.63 -10.68 -13.55
C TRP A 7 -3.04 -9.58 -14.45
N GLY A 8 -1.73 -9.35 -14.41
CA GLY A 8 -1.06 -8.31 -15.19
C GLY A 8 -1.40 -6.87 -14.76
N LYS A 9 -1.98 -6.66 -13.57
CA LYS A 9 -2.34 -5.34 -13.03
C LYS A 9 -1.16 -4.66 -12.32
N LEU A 10 -0.11 -5.40 -12.01
CA LEU A 10 1.09 -4.93 -11.32
C LEU A 10 2.31 -5.63 -11.92
N ASP A 11 3.38 -4.88 -12.21
CA ASP A 11 4.62 -5.46 -12.70
C ASP A 11 5.33 -6.28 -11.61
N ILE A 12 6.03 -7.35 -12.01
CA ILE A 12 6.76 -8.24 -11.10
C ILE A 12 7.89 -7.52 -10.34
N THR A 13 8.49 -6.48 -10.93
CA THR A 13 9.57 -5.72 -10.30
C THR A 13 9.07 -4.64 -9.35
N THR A 14 7.76 -4.39 -9.28
CA THR A 14 7.22 -3.31 -8.46
C THR A 14 7.34 -3.65 -6.96
N PRO A 15 8.03 -2.82 -6.14
CA PRO A 15 8.07 -3.01 -4.70
C PRO A 15 6.67 -2.85 -4.11
N LYS A 16 6.31 -3.74 -3.18
CA LYS A 16 4.96 -3.82 -2.62
C LYS A 16 5.01 -4.10 -1.13
N PHE A 17 4.18 -3.38 -0.38
CA PHE A 17 4.07 -3.48 1.07
C PHE A 17 2.60 -3.68 1.44
N ILE A 18 2.33 -4.50 2.45
CA ILE A 18 0.98 -4.73 3.00
C ILE A 18 1.01 -4.26 4.45
N VAL A 19 0.03 -3.44 4.84
CA VAL A 19 -0.20 -3.10 6.24
C VAL A 19 -1.50 -3.77 6.67
N GLU A 20 -1.41 -4.79 7.52
CA GLU A 20 -2.55 -5.58 8.01
C GLU A 20 -3.15 -4.93 9.27
N SER A 21 -3.71 -3.73 9.11
CA SER A 21 -4.37 -2.98 10.19
C SER A 21 -5.52 -2.13 9.63
N ASP A 22 -6.35 -1.57 10.52
CA ASP A 22 -7.50 -0.76 10.15
C ASP A 22 -7.07 0.53 9.44
N ALA A 23 -7.68 0.80 8.29
CA ALA A 23 -7.38 1.97 7.47
C ALA A 23 -7.69 3.29 8.19
N THR A 24 -8.69 3.32 9.08
CA THR A 24 -9.06 4.50 9.85
C THR A 24 -7.98 4.90 10.85
N ILE A 25 -7.13 3.95 11.27
CA ILE A 25 -5.98 4.20 12.15
C ILE A 25 -4.74 4.53 11.32
N VAL A 26 -4.45 3.73 10.30
CA VAL A 26 -3.17 3.83 9.56
C VAL A 26 -3.17 4.96 8.54
N ALA A 27 -4.27 5.21 7.83
CA ALA A 27 -4.28 6.21 6.76
C ALA A 27 -3.96 7.63 7.26
N PRO A 28 -4.53 8.13 8.38
CA PRO A 28 -4.17 9.44 8.91
C PRO A 28 -2.68 9.57 9.27
N LEU A 29 -2.08 8.53 9.87
CA LEU A 29 -0.66 8.54 10.23
C LEU A 29 0.25 8.57 8.99
N MET A 30 -0.08 7.78 7.97
CA MET A 30 0.66 7.77 6.71
C MET A 30 0.56 9.11 5.97
N PHE A 31 -0.63 9.73 5.96
CA PHE A 31 -0.81 11.05 5.33
C PHE A 31 -0.05 12.14 6.09
N ALA A 32 -0.08 12.13 7.43
CA ALA A 32 0.73 13.05 8.23
C ALA A 32 2.23 12.92 7.92
N TYR A 33 2.75 11.69 7.87
CA TYR A 33 4.18 11.45 7.65
C TYR A 33 4.65 11.75 6.21
N VAL A 34 3.87 11.35 5.21
CA VAL A 34 4.28 11.46 3.79
C VAL A 34 3.90 12.81 3.18
N LEU A 35 2.73 13.36 3.54
CA LEU A 35 2.19 14.58 2.95
C LEU A 35 2.40 15.82 3.83
N GLY A 36 2.89 15.65 5.07
CA GLY A 36 3.18 16.75 5.99
C GLY A 36 1.95 17.50 6.49
N TRP A 37 0.87 16.75 6.75
CA TRP A 37 -0.44 17.30 7.12
C TRP A 37 -0.50 17.83 8.57
#